data_AF-A0AAE1FA48-F1
#
_entry.id   AF-A0AAE1FA48-F1
#
_cell.length_a   1.000
_cell.length_b   1.000
_cell.length_c   1.000
_cell.angle_alpha   90.00
_cell.angle_beta   90.00
_cell.angle_gamma   90.00
#
_symmetry.space_group_name_H-M   'P 1'
#
loop_
_entity.id
_entity.type
_entity.pdbx_description
1 polymer ?
#
loop_
_entity_poly.entity_id
_entity_poly.type
_entity_poly.pdbx_seq_one_letter_code
_entity_poly.pdbx_strand_id
1 'polypeptide(L)'
;MVKLLPCPNLTLMTNFITDKYLGSWYEVQAQETVFQRIKSCQMGTYVMEGPDAIRVDATGFGSDGSPTSTTSVLKIVDASNPAHMVTDFVPGVSPPLRHPGH
;
A
#
# COMPACT_ATOMS: atom_id res chain seq x y z
N MET A 1 -3.30 18.27 24.61
CA MET A 1 -4.22 17.51 23.74
C MET A 1 -3.75 17.67 22.30
N VAL A 2 -3.38 16.59 21.62
CA VAL A 2 -3.11 16.62 20.17
C VAL A 2 -4.46 16.53 19.47
N LYS A 3 -4.84 17.57 18.72
CA LYS A 3 -6.05 17.56 17.89
C LYS A 3 -5.73 16.72 16.66
N LEU A 4 -6.27 15.50 16.57
CA LEU A 4 -6.23 14.75 15.31
C LEU A 4 -7.06 15.50 14.28
N LEU A 5 -6.41 15.94 13.22
CA LEU A 5 -7.09 16.46 12.05
C LEU A 5 -7.67 15.26 11.27
N PRO A 6 -8.85 15.43 10.64
CA PRO A 6 -9.34 14.43 9.71
C PRO A 6 -8.34 14.24 8.56
N CYS A 7 -8.30 13.04 7.98
CA CYS A 7 -7.47 12.77 6.82
C CYS A 7 -7.81 13.76 5.69
N PRO A 8 -6.82 14.37 5.02
CA PRO A 8 -7.08 15.28 3.92
C PRO A 8 -7.76 14.52 2.77
N ASN A 9 -8.65 15.19 2.05
CA ASN A 9 -9.21 14.66 0.81
C ASN A 9 -8.21 14.97 -0.32
N LEU A 10 -7.69 13.92 -0.95
CA LEU A 10 -6.69 14.02 -2.01
C LEU A 10 -7.32 13.73 -3.37
N THR A 11 -6.96 14.52 -4.37
CA THR A 11 -7.34 14.24 -5.76
C THR A 11 -6.55 13.04 -6.28
N LEU A 12 -7.26 11.99 -6.69
CA LEU A 12 -6.66 10.80 -7.29
C LEU A 12 -6.35 11.03 -8.78
N MET A 13 -5.45 10.20 -9.33
CA MET A 13 -5.12 10.23 -10.75
C MET A 13 -6.37 9.98 -11.60
N THR A 14 -6.67 10.90 -12.52
CA THR A 14 -7.76 10.73 -13.48
C THR A 14 -7.34 9.82 -14.63
N ASN A 15 -8.28 9.04 -15.17
CA ASN A 15 -8.02 8.12 -16.30
C ASN A 15 -6.88 7.12 -16.01
N PHE A 16 -6.78 6.67 -14.76
CA PHE A 16 -5.81 5.65 -14.38
C PHE A 16 -6.09 4.34 -15.12
N ILE A 17 -5.07 3.80 -15.80
CA ILE A 17 -5.15 2.55 -16.55
C ILE A 17 -4.34 1.51 -15.79
N THR A 18 -5.00 0.59 -15.10
CA THR A 18 -4.39 -0.41 -14.23
C THR A 18 -3.28 -1.21 -14.93
N ASP A 19 -3.52 -1.65 -16.16
CA ASP A 19 -2.56 -2.45 -16.94
C ASP A 19 -1.21 -1.75 -17.15
N LYS A 20 -1.22 -0.41 -17.26
CA LYS A 20 0.01 0.38 -17.43
C LYS A 20 0.77 0.61 -16.13
N TYR A 21 0.14 0.34 -14.98
CA TYR A 21 0.73 0.48 -13.66
C TYR A 21 1.40 -0.82 -13.19
N LEU A 22 1.04 -1.97 -13.79
CA LEU A 22 1.64 -3.26 -13.48
C LEU A 22 3.15 -3.29 -13.78
N GLY A 23 3.84 -4.27 -13.19
CA GLY A 23 5.28 -4.41 -13.32
C GLY A 23 6.02 -3.93 -12.06
N SER A 24 7.29 -3.59 -12.22
CA SER A 24 8.19 -3.32 -11.09
C SER A 24 8.36 -1.84 -10.81
N TRP A 25 8.20 -1.47 -9.55
CA TRP A 25 8.42 -0.12 -9.03
C TRP A 25 9.49 -0.15 -7.93
N TYR A 26 10.39 0.82 -7.97
CA TYR A 26 11.40 1.02 -6.93
C TYR A 26 10.97 2.13 -5.99
N GLU A 27 11.05 1.87 -4.69
CA GLU A 27 10.79 2.90 -3.69
C GLU A 27 11.93 3.90 -3.68
N VAL A 28 11.62 5.18 -3.91
CA VAL A 28 12.59 6.27 -3.84
C VAL A 28 12.59 6.89 -2.45
N GLN A 29 11.39 7.15 -1.89
CA GLN A 29 11.19 7.70 -0.55
C GLN A 29 9.85 7.22 0.01
N ALA A 30 9.82 6.99 1.32
CA ALA A 30 8.61 6.69 2.08
C ALA A 30 8.68 7.37 3.46
N GLN A 31 7.53 7.58 4.08
CA GLN A 31 7.50 7.92 5.51
C GLN A 31 7.80 6.67 6.31
N GLU A 32 8.71 6.77 7.27
CA GLU A 32 9.05 5.64 8.12
C GLU A 32 7.84 5.18 8.92
N THR A 33 7.58 3.87 8.91
CA THR A 33 6.57 3.25 9.77
C THR A 33 7.17 2.06 10.51
N VAL A 34 6.66 1.81 11.72
CA VAL A 34 7.06 0.64 12.51
C VAL A 34 6.65 -0.68 11.87
N PHE A 35 5.69 -0.66 10.94
CA PHE A 35 5.17 -1.85 10.27
C PHE A 35 5.99 -2.23 9.03
N GLN A 36 6.87 -1.35 8.53
CA GLN A 36 7.67 -1.61 7.35
C GLN A 36 8.80 -2.59 7.69
N ARG A 37 8.73 -3.82 7.14
CA ARG A 37 9.75 -4.85 7.35
C ARG A 37 11.00 -4.65 6.48
N ILE A 38 10.80 -4.26 5.23
CA ILE A 38 11.88 -3.94 4.29
C ILE A 38 12.38 -2.53 4.63
N LYS A 39 13.69 -2.38 4.83
CA LYS A 39 14.33 -1.12 5.24
C LYS A 39 15.14 -0.46 4.13
N SER A 40 15.59 -1.22 3.15
CA SER A 40 16.36 -0.68 2.03
C SER A 40 16.16 -1.49 0.75
N CYS A 41 16.47 -0.85 -0.37
CA CYS A 41 16.37 -1.42 -1.72
C CYS A 41 14.99 -2.03 -2.02
N GLN A 42 13.93 -1.40 -1.54
CA GLN A 42 12.58 -1.91 -1.72
C GLN A 42 12.16 -1.80 -3.19
N MET A 43 11.74 -2.93 -3.76
CA MET A 43 11.13 -3.03 -5.07
C MET A 43 9.83 -3.83 -4.95
N GLY A 44 8.74 -3.31 -5.50
CA GLY A 44 7.45 -3.98 -5.57
C GLY A 44 7.12 -4.41 -7.00
N THR A 45 6.72 -5.65 -7.20
CA THR A 45 6.18 -6.14 -8.47
C THR A 45 4.67 -6.31 -8.37
N TYR A 46 3.95 -5.60 -9.24
CA TYR A 46 2.49 -5.50 -9.25
C TYR A 46 1.92 -6.37 -10.35
N VAL A 47 1.03 -7.29 -9.98
CA VAL A 47 0.45 -8.29 -10.88
C VAL A 47 -1.06 -8.37 -10.66
N MET A 48 -1.83 -8.40 -11.75
CA MET A 48 -3.28 -8.61 -11.65
C MET A 48 -3.61 -9.96 -11.00
N GLU A 49 -4.54 -9.93 -10.05
CA GLU A 49 -5.04 -11.09 -9.33
C GLU A 49 -6.58 -11.05 -9.33
N GLY A 50 -7.18 -11.37 -10.47
CA GLY A 50 -8.63 -11.25 -10.68
C GLY A 50 -9.03 -9.87 -11.25
N PRO A 51 -10.33 -9.57 -11.35
CA PRO A 51 -10.81 -8.35 -12.03
C PRO A 51 -10.50 -7.06 -11.25
N ASP A 52 -10.60 -7.11 -9.92
CA ASP A 52 -10.55 -5.92 -9.06
C ASP A 52 -9.46 -6.01 -7.99
N ALA A 53 -8.41 -6.79 -8.23
CA ALA A 53 -7.32 -6.96 -7.28
C ALA A 53 -5.94 -7.03 -7.94
N ILE A 54 -4.96 -6.45 -7.27
CA ILE A 54 -3.56 -6.40 -7.66
C ILE A 54 -2.73 -6.98 -6.52
N ARG A 55 -2.02 -8.06 -6.79
CA ARG A 55 -1.03 -8.62 -5.89
C ARG A 55 0.28 -7.84 -6.00
N VAL A 56 0.90 -7.57 -4.87
CA VAL A 56 2.19 -6.89 -4.78
C VAL A 56 3.18 -7.79 -4.06
N ASP A 57 4.23 -8.20 -4.77
CA ASP A 57 5.38 -8.86 -4.16
C ASP A 57 6.49 -7.83 -3.98
N ALA A 58 6.76 -7.46 -2.74
CA ALA A 58 7.85 -6.58 -2.40
C ALA A 58 9.08 -7.36 -1.93
N THR A 59 10.26 -6.94 -2.35
CA THR A 59 11.55 -7.47 -1.92
C THR A 59 12.51 -6.34 -1.56
N GLY A 60 13.52 -6.65 -0.74
CA GLY A 60 14.59 -5.74 -0.36
C GLY A 60 15.40 -6.33 0.79
N PHE A 61 15.93 -5.47 1.67
CA PHE A 61 16.70 -5.89 2.83
C PHE A 61 16.09 -5.41 4.14
N GLY A 62 16.19 -6.22 5.19
CA GLY A 62 15.82 -5.87 6.56
C GLY A 62 16.86 -4.97 7.23
N SER A 63 16.62 -4.59 8.48
CA SER A 63 17.54 -3.74 9.26
C SER A 63 18.89 -4.39 9.54
N ASP A 64 18.95 -5.72 9.56
CA ASP A 64 20.15 -6.53 9.73
C ASP A 64 20.88 -6.80 8.39
N GLY A 65 20.36 -6.25 7.29
CA GLY A 65 20.86 -6.50 5.94
C GLY A 65 20.44 -7.83 5.33
N SER A 66 19.58 -8.63 5.99
CA SER A 66 19.11 -9.89 5.41
C SER A 66 18.09 -9.63 4.28
N PRO A 67 18.10 -10.43 3.21
CA PRO A 67 17.02 -10.39 2.22
C PRO A 67 15.66 -10.58 2.89
N THR A 68 14.68 -9.76 2.53
CA THR A 68 13.32 -9.78 3.10
C THR A 68 12.31 -9.61 1.98
N SER A 69 11.15 -10.27 2.11
CA SER A 69 10.04 -10.11 1.18
C SER A 69 8.70 -10.06 1.89
N THR A 70 7.71 -9.46 1.22
CA THR A 70 6.31 -9.40 1.67
C THR A 70 5.38 -9.51 0.47
N THR A 71 4.25 -10.20 0.64
CA THR A 71 3.17 -10.23 -0.35
C THR A 71 1.94 -9.56 0.24
N SER A 72 1.27 -8.72 -0.57
CA SER A 72 0.03 -8.05 -0.20
C SER A 72 -0.94 -8.01 -1.39
N VAL A 73 -2.21 -7.74 -1.13
CA VAL A 73 -3.24 -7.59 -2.16
C VAL A 73 -3.89 -6.22 -2.02
N LEU A 74 -3.86 -5.44 -3.10
CA LEU A 74 -4.60 -4.20 -3.24
C LEU A 74 -5.95 -4.52 -3.89
N LYS A 75 -7.05 -4.15 -3.26
CA LYS A 75 -8.41 -4.25 -3.82
C LYS A 75 -8.82 -2.91 -4.40
N ILE A 76 -9.29 -2.90 -5.63
CA ILE A 76 -9.91 -1.74 -6.26
C ILE A 76 -11.29 -1.55 -5.64
N VAL A 77 -11.53 -0.39 -5.02
CA VAL A 77 -12.79 -0.12 -4.30
C VAL A 77 -13.71 0.86 -5.02
N ASP A 78 -13.22 1.46 -6.10
CA ASP A 78 -13.99 2.33 -6.97
C ASP A 78 -13.70 1.98 -8.43
N ALA A 79 -14.64 1.30 -9.08
CA ALA A 79 -14.52 0.95 -10.49
C ALA A 79 -14.50 2.18 -11.42
N SER A 80 -15.05 3.32 -10.98
CA SER A 80 -15.02 4.58 -11.75
C SER A 80 -13.66 5.29 -11.67
N ASN A 81 -12.88 5.02 -10.62
CA ASN A 81 -11.49 5.45 -10.52
C ASN A 81 -10.62 4.34 -9.89
N PRO A 82 -10.03 3.45 -10.71
CA PRO A 82 -9.27 2.32 -10.21
C PRO A 82 -7.99 2.69 -9.46
N ALA A 83 -7.56 3.97 -9.46
CA ALA A 83 -6.49 4.45 -8.58
C ALA A 83 -6.88 4.43 -7.10
N HIS A 84 -8.17 4.31 -6.78
CA HIS A 84 -8.63 4.12 -5.41
C HIS A 84 -8.57 2.64 -5.03
N MET A 85 -7.52 2.29 -4.29
CA MET A 85 -7.30 0.92 -3.82
C MET A 85 -7.12 0.89 -2.32
N VAL A 86 -7.50 -0.23 -1.71
CA VAL A 86 -7.27 -0.51 -0.29
C VAL A 86 -6.45 -1.79 -0.15
N THR A 87 -5.58 -1.82 0.84
CA THR A 87 -4.82 -3.02 1.20
C THR A 87 -5.17 -3.43 2.62
N ASP A 88 -5.30 -4.73 2.83
CA ASP A 88 -5.44 -5.28 4.17
C ASP A 88 -4.05 -5.33 4.80
N PHE A 89 -3.62 -4.22 5.42
CA PHE A 89 -2.36 -4.18 6.16
C PHE A 89 -2.53 -4.98 7.46
N VAL A 90 -1.95 -6.20 7.47
CA VAL A 90 -1.79 -7.18 8.55
C VAL A 90 -3.04 -7.97 9.00
N PRO A 91 -3.11 -9.29 8.78
CA PRO A 91 -4.01 -10.16 9.53
C PRO A 91 -3.66 -10.08 11.03
N GLY A 92 -4.55 -9.52 11.84
CA GLY A 92 -4.43 -9.49 13.30
C GLY A 92 -3.92 -8.18 13.93
N VAL A 93 -3.64 -7.15 13.13
CA VAL A 93 -3.39 -5.80 13.67
C VAL A 93 -4.18 -4.81 12.84
N SER A 94 -5.45 -4.63 13.20
CA SER A 94 -6.17 -3.45 12.76
C SER A 94 -5.33 -2.24 13.20
N PRO A 95 -4.94 -1.32 12.30
CA PRO A 95 -4.53 0.01 12.73
C PRO A 95 -5.64 0.52 13.66
N PRO A 96 -5.34 1.21 14.78
CA PRO A 96 -6.39 1.76 15.61
C PRO A 96 -7.13 2.85 14.82
N LEU A 97 -8.12 2.44 14.03
CA LEU A 97 -9.17 3.30 13.53
C LEU A 97 -10.03 3.58 14.75
N ARG A 98 -9.61 4.56 15.55
CA ARG A 98 -10.49 5.15 16.55
C ARG A 98 -11.54 5.94 15.74
N HIS A 99 -12.61 5.28 15.33
CA HIS A 99 -13.80 5.94 14.81
C HIS A 99 -14.26 6.95 15.87
N PRO A 100 -14.32 8.26 15.58
CA PRO A 100 -14.99 9.20 16.46
C PRO A 100 -16.49 9.03 16.20
N GLY A 101 -17.13 8.18 16.99
CA GLY A 101 -18.56 7.90 16.85
C GLY A 101 -19.04 6.81 17.79
N HIS A 102 -18.82 6.97 19.10
CA HIS A 102 -19.72 6.69 20.22
C HIS A 102 -18.99 7.00 21.54
#